data_AF-A0A2P4X4B8-F1
#
_entry.id   AF-A0A2P4X4B8-F1
#
_cell.length_a   1.000
_cell.length_b   1.000
_cell.length_c   1.000
_cell.angle_alpha   90.00
_cell.angle_beta   90.00
_cell.angle_gamma   90.00
#
_symmetry.space_group_name_H-M   'P 1'
#
loop_
_entity.id
_entity.type
_entity.pdbx_description
1 polymer ?
#
loop_
_entity_poly.entity_id
_entity_poly.type
_entity_poly.pdbx_seq_one_letter_code
_entity_poly.pdbx_strand_id
1 'polypeptide(L)'
;MPAGKKLPPAEKYLVARTYQYILNKKNLEPKLLKGDVRDDHVNECLGFTKSTISAVWGHWERHHDPKFAELYINYNVSLIEICNMHYEGFETSCRRTIGESLYPLITDIVSDINQSAKSVSAPVVAKRLNVEKGIDISVRSVRRVLRRMGMRFVKGVERNILAESVANVSFRAKYLRKNLSNLNRRQFQIRPEVFLDETLCNLHHAAQRSWVDEDKKQFTKSGRGPRHSSARKNGIVGEMVANSYKI
;
A
#
# COMPACT_ATOMS: atom_id res chain seq x y z
N MET A 1 1.75 -18.62 28.64
CA MET A 1 2.05 -17.75 27.48
C MET A 1 2.40 -18.63 26.28
N PRO A 2 1.85 -18.37 25.08
CA PRO A 2 2.26 -19.10 23.87
C PRO A 2 3.74 -18.82 23.57
N ALA A 3 4.45 -19.83 23.08
CA ALA A 3 5.87 -19.74 22.78
C ALA A 3 6.15 -18.62 21.76
N GLY A 4 7.11 -17.73 22.08
CA GLY A 4 7.57 -16.67 21.18
C GLY A 4 6.85 -15.33 21.26
N LYS A 5 5.84 -15.15 22.13
CA LYS A 5 5.22 -13.84 22.34
C LYS A 5 6.18 -12.89 23.06
N LYS A 6 6.54 -11.77 22.42
CA LYS A 6 7.36 -10.71 23.02
C LYS A 6 6.50 -9.88 23.97
N LEU A 7 7.01 -9.59 25.17
CA LEU A 7 6.30 -8.75 26.14
C LEU A 7 6.29 -7.28 25.65
N PRO A 8 5.13 -6.60 25.70
CA PRO A 8 5.05 -5.17 25.46
C PRO A 8 5.84 -4.39 26.53
N PRO A 9 6.27 -3.13 26.25
CA PRO A 9 7.11 -2.38 27.17
C PRO A 9 6.47 -2.14 28.55
N ALA A 10 5.15 -1.95 28.61
CA ALA A 10 4.42 -1.81 29.87
C ALA A 10 4.49 -3.08 30.74
N GLU A 11 4.35 -4.27 30.15
CA GLU A 11 4.49 -5.53 30.89
C GLU A 11 5.93 -5.73 31.39
N LYS A 12 6.93 -5.36 30.58
CA LYS A 12 8.33 -5.39 31.01
C LYS A 12 8.61 -4.44 32.17
N TYR A 13 8.01 -3.25 32.17
CA TYR A 13 8.08 -2.31 33.29
C TYR A 13 7.49 -2.90 34.56
N LEU A 14 6.30 -3.49 34.46
CA LEU A 14 5.62 -4.12 35.59
C LEU A 14 6.49 -5.24 36.19
N VAL A 15 7.07 -6.09 35.35
CA VAL A 15 8.00 -7.14 35.79
C VAL A 15 9.20 -6.55 36.54
N ALA A 16 9.84 -5.52 35.98
CA ALA A 16 11.00 -4.86 36.62
C ALA A 16 10.64 -4.21 37.96
N ARG A 17 9.50 -3.51 38.05
CA ARG A 17 9.05 -2.84 39.28
C ARG A 17 8.66 -3.83 40.36
N THR A 18 7.97 -4.90 40.01
CA THR A 18 7.62 -5.98 40.93
C THR A 18 8.87 -6.67 41.46
N TYR A 19 9.85 -6.95 40.58
CA TYR A 19 11.14 -7.51 41.00
C TYR A 19 11.86 -6.58 41.99
N GLN A 20 11.96 -5.29 41.67
CA GLN A 20 12.59 -4.28 42.53
C GLN A 20 11.88 -4.17 43.89
N TYR A 21 10.54 -4.22 43.90
CA TYR A 21 9.75 -4.19 45.13
C TYR A 21 10.05 -5.40 46.03
N ILE A 22 10.10 -6.60 45.46
CA ILE A 22 10.39 -7.83 46.21
C ILE A 22 11.84 -7.81 46.72
N LEU A 23 12.79 -7.33 45.90
CA LEU A 23 14.19 -7.17 46.29
C LEU A 23 14.31 -6.20 47.48
N ASN A 24 13.65 -5.05 47.42
CA ASN A 24 13.63 -4.07 48.50
C ASN A 24 12.99 -4.65 49.77
N LYS A 25 11.88 -5.40 49.64
CA LYS A 25 11.26 -6.08 50.78
C LYS A 25 12.17 -7.11 51.43
N LYS A 26 12.91 -7.91 50.64
CA LYS A 26 13.88 -8.85 51.21
C LYS A 26 15.01 -8.13 51.96
N ASN A 27 15.49 -7.02 51.42
CA ASN A 27 16.54 -6.24 52.06
C ASN A 27 16.08 -5.65 53.41
N LEU A 28 14.80 -5.27 53.52
CA LEU A 28 14.20 -4.76 54.75
C LEU A 28 13.88 -5.88 55.75
N GLU A 29 13.32 -7.00 55.29
CA GLU A 29 12.82 -8.10 56.13
C GLU A 29 13.33 -9.46 55.64
N PRO A 30 14.64 -9.76 55.82
CA PRO A 30 15.27 -10.96 55.25
C PRO A 30 14.73 -12.28 55.81
N LYS A 31 14.00 -12.24 56.94
CA LYS A 31 13.42 -13.43 57.57
C LYS A 31 12.13 -13.91 56.88
N LEU A 32 11.44 -13.05 56.12
CA LEU A 32 10.16 -13.37 55.49
C LEU A 32 10.32 -14.05 54.12
N LEU A 33 11.44 -13.83 53.45
CA LEU A 33 11.71 -14.36 52.11
C LEU A 33 12.91 -15.31 52.18
N LYS A 34 12.62 -16.61 52.15
CA LYS A 34 13.64 -17.67 52.23
C LYS A 34 14.17 -18.00 50.83
N GLY A 35 15.48 -17.85 50.62
CA GLY A 35 16.17 -18.14 49.34
C GLY A 35 16.64 -16.88 48.61
N ASP A 36 17.34 -17.04 47.48
CA ASP A 36 17.64 -15.93 46.57
C ASP A 36 16.33 -15.28 46.10
N VAL A 37 16.32 -13.95 45.86
CA VAL A 37 15.19 -13.29 45.17
C VAL A 37 15.22 -13.77 43.73
N ARG A 38 14.68 -14.97 43.52
CA ARG A 38 14.58 -15.55 42.20
C ARG A 38 13.25 -15.16 41.59
N ASP A 39 13.22 -15.32 40.28
CA ASP A 39 12.06 -15.18 39.42
C ASP A 39 10.80 -15.90 39.95
N ASP A 40 10.94 -16.79 40.93
CA ASP A 40 9.86 -17.54 41.59
C ASP A 40 8.76 -16.66 42.15
N HIS A 41 9.09 -15.63 42.95
CA HIS A 41 8.08 -14.77 43.54
C HIS A 41 7.42 -13.86 42.50
N VAL A 42 8.19 -13.36 41.54
CA VAL A 42 7.63 -12.54 40.45
C VAL A 42 6.76 -13.39 39.52
N ASN A 43 7.13 -14.66 39.29
CA ASN A 43 6.33 -15.63 38.56
C ASN A 43 5.02 -15.95 39.30
N GLU A 44 5.08 -16.17 40.62
CA GLU A 44 3.89 -16.39 41.44
C GLU A 44 2.94 -15.18 41.41
N CYS A 45 3.48 -13.95 41.43
CA CYS A 45 2.65 -12.73 41.39
C CYS A 45 2.07 -12.42 40.01
N LEU A 46 2.83 -12.59 38.93
CA LEU A 46 2.48 -12.10 37.59
C LEU A 46 2.18 -13.20 36.57
N GLY A 47 2.48 -14.46 36.88
CA GLY A 47 2.27 -15.61 35.99
C GLY A 47 3.22 -15.66 34.77
N PHE A 48 4.30 -14.87 34.76
CA PHE A 48 5.30 -14.91 33.69
C PHE A 48 6.29 -16.06 33.92
N THR A 49 6.77 -16.67 32.84
CA THR A 49 7.79 -17.73 32.97
C THR A 49 9.07 -17.18 33.57
N LYS A 50 9.74 -17.97 34.43
CA LYS A 50 10.98 -17.59 35.09
C LYS A 50 12.05 -17.08 34.11
N SER A 51 12.22 -17.79 32.99
CA SER A 51 13.13 -17.39 31.90
C SER A 51 12.87 -16.00 31.33
N THR A 52 11.59 -15.60 31.24
CA THR A 52 11.19 -14.28 30.77
C THR A 52 11.55 -13.21 31.80
N ILE A 53 11.27 -13.49 33.08
CA ILE A 53 11.56 -12.57 34.19
C ILE A 53 13.07 -12.32 34.27
N SER A 54 13.88 -13.38 34.30
CA SER A 54 15.35 -13.30 34.26
C SER A 54 15.85 -12.46 33.08
N ALA A 55 15.31 -12.69 31.87
CA ALA A 55 15.73 -11.96 30.68
C ALA A 55 15.36 -10.47 30.74
N VAL A 56 14.16 -10.14 31.24
CA VAL A 56 13.71 -8.75 31.42
C VAL A 56 14.52 -8.04 32.50
N TRP A 57 14.75 -8.70 33.64
CA TRP A 57 15.55 -8.14 34.74
C TRP A 57 16.99 -7.91 34.33
N GLY A 58 17.64 -8.90 33.69
CA GLY A 58 19.00 -8.75 33.20
C GLY A 58 19.14 -7.67 32.10
N HIS A 59 18.08 -7.37 31.34
CA HIS A 59 18.06 -6.22 30.45
C HIS A 59 17.88 -4.90 31.20
N TRP A 60 17.00 -4.87 32.21
CA TRP A 60 16.77 -3.71 33.07
C TRP A 60 18.04 -3.29 33.81
N GLU A 61 18.75 -4.23 34.44
CA GLU A 61 19.98 -3.96 35.19
C GLU A 61 21.08 -3.33 34.32
N ARG A 62 21.18 -3.75 33.05
CA ARG A 62 22.17 -3.22 32.10
C ARG A 62 21.86 -1.82 31.59
N HIS A 63 20.59 -1.46 31.45
CA HIS A 63 20.19 -0.27 30.68
C HIS A 63 19.40 0.76 31.50
N HIS A 64 18.79 0.37 32.62
CA HIS A 64 17.89 1.19 33.44
C HIS A 64 16.92 2.03 32.59
N ASP A 65 16.38 1.42 31.52
CA ASP A 65 15.75 2.14 30.42
C ASP A 65 14.42 2.78 30.84
N PRO A 66 14.29 4.13 30.89
CA PRO A 66 13.05 4.81 31.25
C PRO A 66 11.95 4.61 30.20
N LYS A 67 12.27 4.16 28.98
CA LYS A 67 11.28 3.88 27.92
C LYS A 67 10.27 2.80 28.28
N PHE A 68 10.56 1.97 29.28
CA PHE A 68 9.56 1.05 29.84
C PHE A 68 8.37 1.81 30.48
N ALA A 69 8.59 3.03 30.99
CA ALA A 69 7.58 3.85 31.66
C ALA A 69 6.82 4.82 30.74
N GLU A 70 7.39 5.20 29.59
CA GLU A 70 6.86 6.27 28.71
C GLU A 70 5.50 5.98 28.08
N LEU A 71 4.99 4.74 28.13
CA LEU A 71 3.69 4.39 27.54
C LEU A 71 2.45 4.78 28.37
N TYR A 72 2.61 5.30 29.58
CA TYR A 72 1.46 5.62 30.45
C TYR A 72 0.97 7.08 30.40
N ILE A 73 1.69 7.99 29.73
CA ILE A 73 1.34 9.43 29.77
C ILE A 73 0.44 9.86 28.60
N ASN A 74 0.36 9.11 27.51
CA ASN A 74 -0.33 9.57 26.29
C ASN A 74 -1.77 9.05 26.15
N TYR A 75 -2.63 9.36 27.13
CA TYR A 75 -4.09 9.15 27.01
C TYR A 75 -4.85 10.33 26.36
N ASN A 76 -4.15 11.28 25.76
CA ASN A 76 -4.75 12.40 25.02
C ASN A 76 -4.06 12.59 23.66
N VAL A 77 -4.15 11.59 22.77
CA VAL A 77 -3.82 11.86 21.36
C VAL A 77 -4.91 11.42 20.41
N SER A 78 -5.24 12.36 19.53
CA SER A 78 -6.29 12.31 18.51
C SER A 78 -6.20 11.06 17.63
N LEU A 79 -7.37 10.61 17.18
CA LEU A 79 -7.66 9.46 16.30
C LEU A 79 -6.74 9.24 15.07
N ILE A 80 -5.84 10.17 14.76
CA ILE A 80 -4.86 10.07 13.67
C ILE A 80 -3.64 9.22 14.08
N GLU A 81 -3.29 9.12 15.37
CA GLU A 81 -2.14 8.31 15.83
C GLU A 81 -2.45 6.81 16.01
N ILE A 82 -3.73 6.45 16.15
CA ILE A 82 -4.16 5.04 16.30
C ILE A 82 -3.81 4.20 15.06
N CYS A 83 -3.79 4.83 13.87
CA CYS A 83 -3.37 4.14 12.65
C CYS A 83 -1.85 3.89 12.56
N ASN A 84 -1.02 4.64 13.31
CA ASN A 84 0.43 4.46 13.30
C ASN A 84 0.92 3.48 14.37
N MET A 85 0.22 3.35 15.51
CA MET A 85 0.64 2.43 16.58
C MET A 85 0.51 0.93 16.25
N HIS A 86 -0.33 0.54 15.28
CA HIS A 86 -0.46 -0.89 14.91
C HIS A 86 0.74 -1.44 14.11
N TYR A 87 1.76 -0.63 13.81
CA TYR A 87 2.94 -1.03 13.04
C TYR A 87 4.29 -0.89 13.79
N GLU A 88 4.31 -0.56 15.08
CA GLU A 88 5.53 -0.34 15.89
C GLU A 88 6.08 -1.64 16.55
N GLY A 89 5.64 -2.82 16.11
CA GLY A 89 6.12 -4.11 16.63
C GLY A 89 7.41 -4.64 16.00
N PHE A 90 8.03 -3.90 15.06
CA PHE A 90 9.14 -4.38 14.23
C PHE A 90 10.46 -3.62 14.41
N GLU A 91 10.55 -2.71 15.38
CA GLU A 91 11.77 -1.94 15.61
C GLU A 91 12.49 -2.40 16.87
N THR A 92 13.49 -3.28 16.70
CA THR A 92 14.78 -3.29 17.45
C THR A 92 15.59 -4.54 17.10
N SER A 93 15.97 -4.70 15.84
CA SER A 93 17.16 -5.48 15.48
C SER A 93 17.68 -5.03 14.11
N CYS A 94 18.85 -4.40 14.13
CA CYS A 94 19.59 -3.84 12.99
C CYS A 94 19.05 -2.52 12.41
N ARG A 95 19.40 -1.38 13.04
CA ARG A 95 19.53 -0.08 12.34
C ARG A 95 20.58 -0.24 11.24
N ARG A 96 20.15 -0.44 9.99
CA ARG A 96 20.99 -0.23 8.81
C ARG A 96 20.72 1.19 8.32
N THR A 97 21.59 2.11 8.74
CA THR A 97 21.63 3.56 8.46
C THR A 97 21.75 3.93 6.98
N ILE A 98 22.15 2.97 6.14
CA ILE A 98 22.34 3.17 4.69
C ILE A 98 21.06 3.67 3.98
N GLY A 99 19.88 3.42 4.56
CA GLY A 99 18.60 3.75 3.91
C GLY A 99 18.29 5.25 3.82
N GLU A 100 18.61 6.05 4.84
CA GLU A 100 18.08 7.42 4.98
C GLU A 100 18.70 8.41 3.97
N SER A 101 20.01 8.28 3.69
CA SER A 101 20.69 9.09 2.67
C SER A 101 20.13 8.90 1.24
N LEU A 102 19.44 7.78 0.99
CA LEU A 102 18.87 7.43 -0.30
C LEU A 102 17.43 7.95 -0.48
N TYR A 103 16.80 8.47 0.57
CA TYR A 103 15.41 8.92 0.53
C TYR A 103 15.16 9.99 -0.53
N PRO A 104 15.90 11.12 -0.59
CA PRO A 104 15.66 12.15 -1.60
C PRO A 104 15.85 11.61 -3.03
N LEU A 105 16.87 10.76 -3.23
CA LEU A 105 17.15 10.15 -4.54
C LEU A 105 16.01 9.21 -4.98
N ILE A 106 15.49 8.42 -4.05
CA ILE A 106 14.37 7.50 -4.33
C ILE A 106 13.08 8.29 -4.57
N THR A 107 12.81 9.36 -3.82
CA THR A 107 11.62 10.19 -4.06
C THR A 107 11.65 10.85 -5.43
N ASP A 108 12.79 11.37 -5.86
CA ASP A 108 12.95 12.02 -7.17
C ASP A 108 12.71 11.01 -8.30
N ILE A 109 13.37 9.85 -8.23
CA ILE A 109 13.21 8.76 -9.20
C ILE A 109 11.74 8.32 -9.29
N VAL A 110 11.07 8.15 -8.15
CA VAL A 110 9.66 7.73 -8.11
C VAL A 110 8.75 8.81 -8.68
N SER A 111 8.99 10.08 -8.36
CA SER A 111 8.24 11.23 -8.91
C SER A 111 8.37 11.29 -10.43
N ASP A 112 9.58 11.19 -10.96
CA ASP A 112 9.85 11.23 -12.41
C ASP A 112 9.15 10.08 -13.17
N ILE A 113 9.21 8.86 -12.62
CA ILE A 113 8.55 7.70 -13.25
C ILE A 113 7.03 7.90 -13.23
N ASN A 114 6.48 8.42 -12.13
CA ASN A 114 5.06 8.71 -12.01
C ASN A 114 4.61 9.82 -12.98
N GLN A 115 5.40 10.89 -13.13
CA GLN A 115 5.13 11.95 -14.12
C GLN A 115 5.12 11.41 -15.55
N SER A 116 5.96 10.41 -15.84
CA SER A 116 5.98 9.72 -17.15
C SER A 116 4.84 8.70 -17.35
N ALA A 117 3.90 8.59 -16.40
CA ALA A 117 2.79 7.64 -16.40
C ALA A 117 3.21 6.15 -16.52
N LYS A 118 4.44 5.82 -16.13
CA LYS A 118 4.97 4.44 -16.11
C LYS A 118 4.77 3.81 -14.75
N SER A 119 4.72 2.48 -14.70
CA SER A 119 4.58 1.76 -13.44
C SER A 119 5.86 1.82 -12.60
N VAL A 120 5.75 2.30 -11.36
CA VAL A 120 6.85 2.31 -10.40
C VAL A 120 6.94 0.94 -9.73
N SER A 121 7.97 0.18 -10.08
CA SER A 121 8.29 -1.08 -9.42
C SER A 121 9.68 -1.04 -8.80
N ALA A 122 9.87 -1.76 -7.69
CA ALA A 122 11.17 -1.78 -7.00
C ALA A 122 12.36 -2.22 -7.89
N PRO A 123 12.23 -3.18 -8.83
CA PRO A 123 13.29 -3.48 -9.79
C PRO A 123 13.65 -2.30 -10.69
N VAL A 124 12.64 -1.53 -11.13
CA VAL A 124 12.87 -0.34 -11.97
C VAL A 124 13.62 0.73 -11.19
N VAL A 125 13.24 0.98 -9.94
CA VAL A 125 13.93 1.92 -9.05
C VAL A 125 15.37 1.47 -8.79
N ALA A 126 15.61 0.18 -8.52
CA ALA A 126 16.95 -0.36 -8.31
C ALA A 126 17.84 -0.21 -9.56
N LYS A 127 17.31 -0.51 -10.75
CA LYS A 127 18.02 -0.33 -12.01
C LYS A 127 18.37 1.14 -12.25
N ARG A 128 17.44 2.05 -11.97
CA ARG A 128 17.67 3.49 -12.14
C ARG A 128 18.72 4.03 -11.19
N LEU A 129 18.70 3.60 -9.92
CA LEU A 129 19.73 3.95 -8.94
C LEU A 129 21.13 3.48 -9.37
N ASN A 130 21.23 2.30 -9.97
CA ASN A 130 22.49 1.78 -10.49
C ASN A 130 22.97 2.61 -11.71
N VAL A 131 22.09 2.87 -12.68
CA VAL A 131 22.45 3.59 -13.91
C VAL A 131 22.75 5.08 -13.67
N GLU A 132 21.93 5.78 -12.89
CA GLU A 132 22.03 7.25 -12.73
C GLU A 132 23.00 7.66 -11.61
N LYS A 133 23.18 6.82 -10.59
CA LYS A 133 23.97 7.17 -9.39
C LYS A 133 25.10 6.18 -9.09
N GLY A 134 25.24 5.10 -9.86
CA GLY A 134 26.25 4.06 -9.64
C GLY A 134 26.02 3.23 -8.37
N ILE A 135 24.82 3.29 -7.79
CA ILE A 135 24.53 2.66 -6.51
C ILE A 135 23.90 1.29 -6.75
N ASP A 136 24.68 0.22 -6.55
CA ASP A 136 24.18 -1.15 -6.67
C ASP A 136 23.49 -1.61 -5.38
N ILE A 137 22.16 -1.70 -5.42
CA ILE A 137 21.34 -2.13 -4.28
C ILE A 137 20.42 -3.26 -4.73
N SER A 138 20.41 -4.34 -3.94
CA SER A 138 19.46 -5.43 -4.18
C SER A 138 18.00 -4.94 -4.17
N VAL A 139 17.17 -5.49 -5.06
CA VAL A 139 15.73 -5.17 -5.13
C VAL A 139 15.03 -5.34 -3.77
N ARG A 140 15.46 -6.33 -2.97
CA ARG A 140 14.92 -6.56 -1.62
C ARG A 140 15.20 -5.41 -0.67
N SER A 141 16.38 -4.80 -0.76
CA SER A 141 16.74 -3.63 0.04
C SER A 141 15.94 -2.39 -0.39
N VAL A 142 15.77 -2.16 -1.70
CA VAL A 142 14.91 -1.08 -2.21
C VAL A 142 13.48 -1.23 -1.71
N ARG A 143 12.90 -2.43 -1.77
CA ARG A 143 11.55 -2.68 -1.22
C ARG A 143 11.44 -2.35 0.27
N ARG A 144 12.46 -2.66 1.06
CA ARG A 144 12.48 -2.34 2.49
C ARG A 144 12.55 -0.83 2.71
N VAL A 145 13.39 -0.13 1.95
CA VAL A 145 13.51 1.33 2.03
C VAL A 145 12.19 2.01 1.65
N LEU A 146 11.58 1.62 0.53
CA LEU A 146 10.27 2.13 0.10
C LEU A 146 9.20 1.94 1.18
N ARG A 147 9.15 0.78 1.83
CA ARG A 147 8.21 0.53 2.93
C ARG A 147 8.47 1.40 4.16
N ARG A 148 9.75 1.63 4.53
CA ARG A 148 10.11 2.54 5.63
C ARG A 148 9.69 3.97 5.35
N MET A 149 9.78 4.41 4.09
CA MET A 149 9.29 5.71 3.64
C MET A 149 7.74 5.80 3.58
N GLY A 150 7.01 4.76 3.99
CA GLY A 150 5.55 4.72 3.91
C GLY A 150 4.98 4.47 2.52
N MET A 151 5.81 4.21 1.51
CA MET A 151 5.35 3.92 0.15
C MET A 151 4.80 2.49 0.04
N ARG A 152 3.61 2.36 -0.54
CA ARG A 152 2.94 1.06 -0.76
C ARG A 152 2.83 0.76 -2.23
N PHE A 153 3.03 -0.51 -2.58
CA PHE A 153 2.76 -0.99 -3.93
C PHE A 153 1.25 -1.15 -4.10
N VAL A 154 0.65 -0.30 -4.93
CA VAL A 154 -0.76 -0.36 -5.28
C VAL A 154 -0.87 -0.90 -6.70
N LYS A 155 -1.70 -1.91 -6.91
CA LYS A 155 -2.05 -2.37 -8.25
C LYS A 155 -2.78 -1.22 -8.93
N GLY A 156 -2.22 -0.69 -10.02
CA GLY A 156 -2.81 0.44 -10.73
C GLY A 156 -4.29 0.16 -11.02
N VAL A 157 -5.16 1.07 -10.59
CA VAL A 157 -6.53 1.12 -11.09
C VAL A 157 -6.42 1.49 -12.56
N GLU A 158 -7.10 0.76 -13.46
CA GLU A 158 -6.97 0.89 -14.92
C GLU A 158 -7.14 2.32 -15.45
N ARG A 159 -7.74 3.21 -14.65
CA ARG A 159 -7.82 4.66 -14.91
C ARG A 159 -7.55 5.41 -13.61
N ASN A 160 -6.41 6.11 -13.53
CA ASN A 160 -6.24 7.14 -12.53
C ASN A 160 -6.98 8.39 -13.01
N ILE A 161 -8.04 8.81 -12.32
CA ILE A 161 -8.77 10.05 -12.62
C ILE A 161 -7.85 11.29 -12.58
N LEU A 162 -6.71 11.22 -11.88
CA LEU A 162 -5.68 12.27 -11.85
C LEU A 162 -4.76 12.26 -13.08
N ALA A 163 -4.84 11.23 -13.94
CA ALA A 163 -4.10 11.15 -15.20
C ALA A 163 -4.91 11.69 -16.40
N GLU A 164 -6.13 12.19 -16.17
CA GLU A 164 -6.84 12.95 -17.20
C GLU A 164 -6.11 14.28 -17.45
N SER A 165 -5.91 14.66 -18.71
CA SER A 165 -5.34 15.97 -19.04
C SER A 165 -6.23 17.08 -18.48
N VAL A 166 -5.64 18.24 -18.14
CA VAL A 166 -6.40 19.41 -17.68
C VAL A 166 -7.53 19.78 -18.65
N ALA A 167 -7.27 19.62 -19.96
CA ALA A 167 -8.26 19.81 -21.01
C ALA A 167 -9.45 18.84 -20.86
N ASN A 168 -9.21 17.54 -20.66
CA ASN A 168 -10.27 16.54 -20.49
C ASN A 168 -11.09 16.78 -19.21
N VAL A 169 -10.43 17.15 -18.11
CA VAL A 169 -11.10 17.50 -16.85
C VAL A 169 -11.99 18.73 -17.04
N SER A 170 -11.48 19.76 -17.71
CA SER A 170 -12.25 20.99 -18.00
C SER A 170 -13.45 20.70 -18.92
N PHE A 171 -13.28 19.83 -19.91
CA PHE A 171 -14.33 19.44 -20.84
C PHE A 171 -15.44 18.65 -20.12
N ARG A 172 -15.07 17.66 -19.29
CA ARG A 172 -16.02 16.92 -18.45
C ARG A 172 -16.79 17.84 -17.51
N ALA A 173 -16.11 18.76 -16.84
CA ALA A 173 -16.77 19.70 -15.94
C ALA A 173 -17.77 20.59 -16.70
N LYS A 174 -17.38 21.09 -17.87
CA LYS A 174 -18.27 21.87 -18.75
C LYS A 174 -19.47 21.06 -19.24
N TYR A 175 -19.23 19.82 -19.66
CA TYR A 175 -20.28 18.91 -20.11
C TYR A 175 -21.28 18.57 -18.99
N LEU A 176 -20.79 18.24 -17.80
CA LEU A 176 -21.64 17.95 -16.64
C LEU A 176 -22.46 19.17 -16.22
N ARG A 177 -21.88 20.38 -16.22
CA ARG A 177 -22.64 21.62 -15.98
C ARG A 177 -23.76 21.81 -17.00
N LYS A 178 -23.48 21.55 -18.28
CA LYS A 178 -24.49 21.61 -19.35
C LYS A 178 -25.60 20.57 -19.11
N ASN A 179 -25.25 19.34 -18.76
CA ASN A 179 -26.23 18.29 -18.49
C ASN A 179 -27.09 18.63 -17.26
N LEU A 180 -26.50 19.16 -16.19
CA LEU A 180 -27.23 19.64 -15.01
C LEU A 180 -28.18 20.79 -15.34
N SER A 181 -27.77 21.72 -16.22
CA SER A 181 -28.66 22.81 -16.68
C SER A 181 -29.83 22.32 -17.53
N ASN A 182 -29.73 21.12 -18.09
CA ASN A 182 -30.80 20.46 -18.84
C ASN A 182 -31.78 19.70 -17.92
N LEU A 183 -31.64 19.78 -16.59
CA LEU A 183 -32.57 19.16 -15.64
C LEU A 183 -33.61 20.16 -15.14
N ASN A 184 -34.86 19.72 -15.04
CA ASN A 184 -35.94 20.47 -14.38
C ASN A 184 -35.81 20.32 -12.84
N ARG A 185 -36.61 21.08 -12.07
CA ARG A 185 -36.66 21.03 -10.59
C ARG A 185 -36.90 19.61 -10.02
N ARG A 186 -37.52 18.72 -10.80
CA ARG A 186 -37.74 17.30 -10.47
C ARG A 186 -36.64 16.36 -10.97
N GLN A 187 -35.50 16.89 -11.43
CA GLN A 187 -34.35 16.14 -11.98
C GLN A 187 -34.65 15.34 -13.27
N PHE A 188 -35.67 15.73 -14.03
CA PHE A 188 -35.93 15.18 -15.37
C PHE A 188 -35.29 16.03 -16.46
N GLN A 189 -34.82 15.40 -17.53
CA GLN A 189 -34.27 16.09 -18.69
C GLN A 189 -35.34 16.95 -19.39
N ILE A 190 -35.04 18.22 -19.63
CA ILE A 190 -35.92 19.17 -20.33
C ILE A 190 -35.86 18.91 -21.84
N ARG A 191 -34.66 18.73 -22.38
CA ARG A 191 -34.42 18.32 -23.76
C ARG A 191 -33.94 16.88 -23.79
N PRO A 192 -34.56 15.99 -24.59
CA PRO A 192 -34.11 14.62 -24.71
C PRO A 192 -32.73 14.60 -25.38
N GLU A 193 -31.75 13.96 -24.72
CA GLU A 193 -30.44 13.69 -25.29
C GLU A 193 -30.36 12.20 -25.63
N VAL A 194 -30.04 11.91 -26.90
CA VAL A 194 -29.84 10.54 -27.38
C VAL A 194 -28.34 10.27 -27.43
N PHE A 195 -27.90 9.29 -26.64
CA PHE A 195 -26.50 8.84 -26.65
C PHE A 195 -26.35 7.65 -27.60
N LEU A 196 -25.39 7.75 -28.50
CA LEU A 196 -24.96 6.64 -29.35
C LEU A 196 -23.63 6.15 -28.80
N ASP A 197 -23.56 4.87 -28.43
CA ASP A 197 -22.30 4.22 -28.07
C ASP A 197 -22.00 3.11 -29.08
N GLU A 198 -20.85 3.20 -29.73
CA GLU A 198 -20.41 2.19 -30.67
C GLU A 198 -19.65 1.10 -29.90
N THR A 199 -20.31 -0.03 -29.67
CA THR A 199 -19.64 -1.22 -29.15
C THR A 199 -19.16 -2.07 -30.32
N LEU A 200 -17.85 -2.25 -30.42
CA LEU A 200 -17.24 -3.07 -31.46
C LEU A 200 -17.41 -4.56 -31.10
N CYS A 201 -18.30 -5.24 -31.82
CA CYS A 201 -18.43 -6.69 -31.72
C CYS A 201 -17.31 -7.36 -32.52
N ASN A 202 -16.40 -8.05 -31.84
CA ASN A 202 -15.40 -8.88 -32.52
C ASN A 202 -16.07 -10.10 -33.16
N LEU A 203 -15.84 -10.31 -34.47
CA LEU A 203 -16.42 -11.41 -35.26
C LEU A 203 -16.00 -12.81 -34.79
N HIS A 204 -14.87 -12.91 -34.06
CA HIS A 204 -14.36 -14.16 -33.53
C HIS A 204 -14.25 -14.07 -32.01
N HIS A 205 -15.16 -14.72 -31.29
CA HIS A 205 -14.91 -15.09 -29.91
C HIS A 205 -13.79 -16.13 -29.91
N ALA A 206 -12.67 -15.89 -29.22
CA ALA A 206 -11.71 -16.95 -28.99
C ALA A 206 -12.42 -18.01 -28.12
N ALA A 207 -12.63 -19.22 -28.66
CA ALA A 207 -13.11 -20.33 -27.86
C ALA A 207 -12.10 -20.55 -26.72
N GLN A 208 -12.56 -20.41 -25.46
CA GLN A 208 -11.69 -20.50 -24.28
C GLN A 208 -11.04 -21.89 -24.10
N ARG A 209 -11.42 -22.87 -24.92
CA ARG A 209 -10.97 -24.26 -24.82
C ARG A 209 -10.71 -24.82 -26.21
N SER A 210 -9.44 -25.05 -26.52
CA SER A 210 -9.01 -25.84 -27.67
C SER A 210 -7.97 -26.85 -27.21
N TRP A 211 -8.09 -28.09 -27.66
CA TRP A 211 -7.09 -29.13 -27.45
C TRP A 211 -5.88 -28.86 -28.35
N VAL A 212 -4.68 -28.83 -27.77
CA VAL A 212 -3.42 -28.60 -28.47
C VAL A 212 -2.37 -29.57 -27.92
N ASP A 213 -1.53 -30.15 -28.79
CA ASP A 213 -0.42 -31.03 -28.39
C ASP A 213 0.65 -30.27 -27.57
N GLU A 214 1.42 -30.99 -26.74
CA GLU A 214 2.43 -30.41 -25.80
C GLU A 214 3.44 -29.46 -26.48
N ASP A 215 3.73 -29.66 -27.77
CA ASP A 215 4.71 -28.86 -28.51
C ASP A 215 4.12 -27.70 -29.33
N LYS A 216 2.79 -27.51 -29.35
CA LYS A 216 2.15 -26.48 -30.19
C LYS A 216 1.63 -25.32 -29.34
N LYS A 217 2.06 -24.11 -29.68
CA LYS A 217 1.49 -22.87 -29.11
C LYS A 217 0.25 -22.47 -29.90
N GLN A 218 -0.85 -22.22 -29.21
CA GLN A 218 -2.01 -21.57 -29.83
C GLN A 218 -1.66 -20.10 -30.12
N PHE A 219 -1.42 -19.80 -31.39
CA PHE A 219 -1.30 -18.42 -31.83
C PHE A 219 -2.70 -17.78 -31.85
N THR A 220 -3.01 -16.98 -30.84
CA THR A 220 -4.18 -16.11 -30.89
C THR A 220 -3.87 -14.93 -31.82
N LYS A 221 -4.75 -14.66 -32.79
CA LYS A 221 -4.67 -13.39 -33.52
C LYS A 221 -4.90 -12.26 -32.51
N SER A 222 -4.16 -11.16 -32.61
CA SER A 222 -4.49 -9.95 -31.82
C SER A 222 -5.98 -9.67 -32.00
N GLY A 223 -6.70 -9.29 -30.94
CA GLY A 223 -8.15 -9.03 -30.96
C GLY A 223 -8.62 -7.94 -31.92
N ARG A 224 -7.76 -7.44 -32.81
CA ARG A 224 -8.11 -6.65 -33.98
C ARG A 224 -8.37 -7.60 -35.16
N GLY A 225 -9.54 -8.24 -35.15
CA GLY A 225 -10.04 -8.97 -36.33
C GLY A 225 -10.25 -8.02 -37.53
N PRO A 226 -10.54 -8.56 -38.73
CA PRO A 226 -10.96 -7.76 -39.88
C PRO A 226 -12.12 -6.85 -39.49
N ARG A 227 -11.97 -5.55 -39.74
CA ARG A 227 -12.91 -4.52 -39.30
C ARG A 227 -14.09 -4.51 -40.26
N HIS A 228 -15.29 -4.74 -39.75
CA HIS A 228 -16.51 -4.54 -40.52
C HIS A 228 -17.31 -3.42 -39.85
N SER A 229 -17.44 -2.28 -40.53
CA SER A 229 -18.42 -1.28 -40.15
C SER A 229 -19.80 -1.86 -40.46
N SER A 230 -20.63 -2.04 -39.44
CA SER A 230 -22.03 -2.48 -39.58
C SER A 230 -22.93 -1.46 -40.27
N ALA A 231 -22.39 -0.34 -40.77
CA ALA A 231 -23.02 0.49 -41.77
C ALA A 231 -23.09 -0.26 -43.12
N ARG A 232 -23.92 -1.31 -43.18
CA ARG A 232 -24.46 -1.78 -44.45
C ARG A 232 -25.11 -0.58 -45.10
N LYS A 233 -24.57 -0.21 -46.26
CA LYS A 233 -25.25 0.60 -47.28
C LYS A 233 -26.68 0.08 -47.39
N ASN A 234 -27.63 0.73 -46.73
CA ASN A 234 -29.01 0.68 -47.16
C ASN A 234 -28.99 1.33 -48.53
N GLY A 235 -29.06 0.50 -49.57
CA GLY A 235 -29.12 0.92 -50.94
C GLY A 235 -30.34 1.79 -51.14
N ILE A 236 -30.13 3.10 -51.08
CA ILE A 236 -30.91 4.05 -51.85
C ILE A 236 -30.00 4.38 -53.02
N VAL A 237 -30.21 3.67 -54.13
CA VAL A 237 -29.69 4.07 -55.44
C VAL A 237 -30.46 5.34 -55.80
N GLY A 238 -29.97 6.49 -55.34
CA GLY A 238 -30.35 7.80 -55.85
C GLY A 238 -29.33 8.18 -56.92
N GLU A 239 -29.72 8.03 -58.19
CA GLU A 239 -29.06 8.68 -59.31
C GLU A 239 -28.92 10.18 -59.02
N MET A 240 -27.71 10.62 -58.67
CA MET A 240 -27.34 12.02 -58.78
C MET A 240 -27.03 12.31 -60.25
N VAL A 241 -28.07 12.69 -61.00
CA VAL A 241 -27.88 13.37 -62.29
C VAL A 241 -27.22 14.71 -61.98
N ALA A 242 -25.95 14.82 -62.34
CA ALA A 242 -25.21 16.07 -62.30
C ALA A 242 -25.78 17.03 -63.35
N ASN A 243 -26.60 17.99 -62.92
CA ASN A 243 -26.92 19.17 -63.73
C ASN A 243 -25.68 20.07 -63.79
N SER A 244 -24.88 19.87 -64.83
CA SER A 244 -23.91 20.84 -65.30
C SER A 244 -24.64 21.92 -66.10
N TYR A 245 -24.93 23.05 -65.46
CA TYR A 245 -25.16 24.30 -66.20
C TYR A 245 -23.84 25.07 -66.27
N LYS A 246 -23.26 25.04 -67.48
CA LYS A 246 -22.26 25.99 -67.96
C LYS A 246 -22.94 26.78 -69.08
N ILE A 247 -22.90 28.11 -68.90
CA ILE A 247 -23.34 29.21 -69.80
C ILE A 247 -24.84 29.45 -69.82
#